data_AF-A0A1W2H2U8-F1
#
_entry.id   AF-A0A1W2H2U8-F1
#
_cell.length_a   1.000
_cell.length_b   1.000
_cell.length_c   1.000
_cell.angle_alpha   90.00
_cell.angle_beta   90.00
_cell.angle_gamma   90.00
#
_symmetry.space_group_name_H-M   'P 1'
#
loop_
_entity.id
_entity.type
_entity.pdbx_description
1 polymer ?
#
loop_
_entity_poly.entity_id
_entity_poly.type
_entity_poly.pdbx_seq_one_letter_code
_entity_poly.pdbx_strand_id
1 'polypeptide(L)'
;MNRYLDSTYRFGLIGGVFCVIAFLLFQWLGYDPSNLSMLFGVVLIPIFLFLGIRFFKKDVNQGELGFSQGMLIGFLIYTMIGVISGLGIWFILLISPELFAELKSLKIEVLDSNKEMIISQLNEESFDTTYKQILGMTEWDIALNDFIWKILPGLFFTIIFSIILRKTKF
;
A
#
# COMPACT_ATOMS: atom_id res chain seq x y z
N MET A 1 -11.77 18.25 -14.91
CA MET A 1 -11.44 17.57 -13.64
C MET A 1 -12.35 16.38 -13.35
N ASN A 2 -13.69 16.54 -13.34
CA ASN A 2 -14.64 15.48 -12.96
C ASN A 2 -14.42 14.14 -13.67
N ARG A 3 -14.21 14.13 -14.99
CA ARG A 3 -14.06 12.87 -15.74
C ARG A 3 -12.88 12.00 -15.28
N TYR A 4 -11.79 12.58 -14.81
CA TYR A 4 -10.64 11.81 -14.32
C TYR A 4 -10.96 11.18 -12.97
N LEU A 5 -11.46 11.99 -12.03
CA LEU A 5 -11.84 11.52 -10.69
C LEU A 5 -13.01 10.52 -10.72
N ASP A 6 -14.05 10.77 -11.51
CA ASP A 6 -15.20 9.89 -11.69
C ASP A 6 -14.80 8.51 -12.24
N SER A 7 -13.72 8.46 -13.03
CA SER A 7 -13.20 7.22 -13.59
C SER A 7 -12.32 6.46 -12.60
N THR A 8 -11.68 7.15 -11.65
CA THR A 8 -10.67 6.57 -10.75
C THR A 8 -11.21 6.23 -9.37
N TYR A 9 -12.24 6.94 -8.88
CA TYR A 9 -12.69 6.82 -7.49
C TYR A 9 -13.16 5.40 -7.16
N ARG A 10 -13.84 4.72 -8.09
CA ARG A 10 -14.34 3.35 -7.86
C ARG A 10 -13.19 2.37 -7.67
N PHE A 11 -12.17 2.43 -8.53
CA PHE A 11 -11.06 1.49 -8.49
C PHE A 11 -10.21 1.69 -7.24
N GLY A 12 -9.82 2.91 -6.91
CA GLY A 12 -8.98 3.08 -5.74
C GLY A 12 -9.74 2.97 -4.41
N LEU A 13 -11.05 3.27 -4.37
CA LEU A 13 -11.85 3.06 -3.16
C LEU A 13 -12.06 1.57 -2.88
N ILE A 14 -12.45 0.79 -3.90
CA ILE A 14 -12.58 -0.67 -3.77
C ILE A 14 -11.22 -1.30 -3.41
N GLY A 15 -10.15 -0.90 -4.10
CA GLY A 15 -8.80 -1.39 -3.83
C GLY A 15 -8.31 -1.06 -2.42
N GLY A 16 -8.57 0.16 -1.93
CA GLY A 16 -8.25 0.57 -0.57
C GLY A 16 -9.01 -0.23 0.48
N VAL A 17 -10.33 -0.39 0.29
CA VAL A 17 -11.18 -1.20 1.18
C VAL A 17 -10.73 -2.65 1.21
N PHE A 18 -10.34 -3.23 0.07
CA PHE A 18 -9.78 -4.59 0.04
C PHE A 18 -8.48 -4.72 0.84
N CYS A 19 -7.63 -3.70 0.87
CA CYS A 19 -6.43 -3.72 1.72
C CYS A 19 -6.79 -3.68 3.21
N VAL A 20 -7.78 -2.89 3.61
CA VAL A 20 -8.27 -2.83 4.99
C VAL A 20 -8.90 -4.16 5.41
N ILE A 21 -9.71 -4.77 4.53
CA ILE A 21 -10.28 -6.09 4.77
C ILE A 21 -9.17 -7.14 4.89
N ALA A 22 -8.16 -7.11 4.02
CA ALA A 22 -7.02 -8.03 4.09
C ALA A 22 -6.29 -7.91 5.43
N PHE A 23 -6.07 -6.68 5.93
CA PHE A 23 -5.49 -6.44 7.25
C PHE A 23 -6.30 -7.14 8.36
N LEU A 24 -7.62 -6.94 8.40
CA LEU A 24 -8.49 -7.58 9.38
C LEU A 24 -8.53 -9.11 9.24
N LEU A 25 -8.50 -9.63 8.01
CA LEU A 25 -8.45 -11.07 7.77
C LEU A 25 -7.15 -11.69 8.28
N PHE A 26 -5.99 -11.05 8.03
CA PHE A 26 -4.71 -11.56 8.53
C PHE A 26 -4.60 -11.50 10.04
N GLN A 27 -5.16 -10.46 10.66
CA GLN A 27 -5.30 -10.40 12.10
C GLN A 27 -6.11 -11.59 12.62
N TRP A 28 -7.28 -11.84 12.02
CA TRP A 28 -8.15 -12.94 12.45
C TRP A 28 -7.50 -14.33 12.29
N LEU A 29 -6.58 -14.47 11.34
CA LEU A 29 -5.79 -15.69 11.12
C LEU A 29 -4.58 -15.81 12.07
N GLY A 30 -4.29 -14.80 12.90
CA GLY A 30 -3.17 -14.79 13.84
C GLY A 30 -1.79 -14.56 13.19
N TYR A 31 -1.74 -14.05 11.96
CA TYR A 31 -0.50 -13.62 11.32
C TYR A 31 -0.23 -12.14 11.61
N ASP A 32 0.97 -11.61 11.30
CA ASP A 32 1.23 -10.16 11.34
C ASP A 32 0.43 -9.46 10.20
N PRO A 33 -0.71 -8.80 10.51
CA PRO A 33 -1.52 -8.15 9.49
C PRO A 33 -0.81 -6.96 8.83
N SER A 34 0.16 -6.34 9.50
CA SER A 34 0.87 -5.17 8.97
C SER A 34 1.74 -5.55 7.77
N ASN A 35 2.49 -6.65 7.86
CA ASN A 35 3.37 -7.11 6.80
C ASN A 35 2.57 -7.76 5.66
N LEU A 36 1.62 -8.65 5.98
CA LEU A 36 0.86 -9.37 4.95
C LEU A 36 -0.11 -8.46 4.19
N SER A 37 -0.76 -7.48 4.85
CA SER A 37 -1.59 -6.49 4.16
C SER A 37 -0.78 -5.59 3.23
N MET A 38 0.45 -5.24 3.64
CA MET A 38 1.38 -4.50 2.82
C MET A 38 1.74 -5.28 1.54
N LEU A 39 2.16 -6.54 1.67
CA LEU A 39 2.46 -7.43 0.54
C LEU A 39 1.24 -7.66 -0.36
N PHE A 40 0.07 -7.85 0.23
CA PHE A 40 -1.19 -7.97 -0.51
C PHE A 40 -1.42 -6.71 -1.36
N GLY A 41 -1.20 -5.52 -0.79
CA GLY A 41 -1.27 -4.24 -1.50
C GLY A 41 -0.35 -4.18 -2.72
N VAL A 42 0.89 -4.64 -2.60
CA VAL A 42 1.87 -4.69 -3.71
C VAL A 42 1.34 -5.52 -4.89
N VAL A 43 0.65 -6.63 -4.62
CA VAL A 43 0.04 -7.50 -5.65
C VAL A 43 -1.26 -6.92 -6.20
N LEU A 44 -2.06 -6.28 -5.33
CA LEU A 44 -3.38 -5.75 -5.67
C LEU A 44 -3.29 -4.52 -6.58
N ILE A 45 -2.33 -3.63 -6.30
CA ILE A 45 -2.17 -2.34 -7.00
C ILE A 45 -2.05 -2.48 -8.52
N PRO A 46 -1.18 -3.36 -9.08
CA PRO A 46 -1.08 -3.58 -10.52
C PRO A 46 -2.43 -3.90 -11.17
N ILE A 47 -3.26 -4.71 -10.50
CA ILE A 47 -4.56 -5.15 -11.01
C ILE A 47 -5.49 -3.95 -11.13
N PHE A 48 -5.64 -3.17 -10.06
CA PHE A 48 -6.52 -2.01 -10.06
C PHE A 48 -6.01 -0.87 -10.95
N LEU A 49 -4.70 -0.69 -11.06
CA LEU A 49 -4.11 0.25 -12.01
C LEU A 49 -4.42 -0.14 -13.46
N PHE A 50 -4.19 -1.39 -13.83
CA PHE A 50 -4.50 -1.87 -15.17
C PHE A 50 -5.98 -1.70 -15.50
N LEU A 51 -6.87 -2.13 -14.60
CA LEU A 51 -8.32 -2.02 -14.79
C LEU A 51 -8.77 -0.56 -14.91
N GLY A 52 -8.29 0.32 -14.03
CA GLY A 52 -8.69 1.73 -14.04
C GLY A 52 -8.17 2.51 -15.23
N ILE A 53 -6.90 2.33 -15.62
CA ILE A 53 -6.33 2.97 -16.81
C ILE A 53 -7.01 2.45 -18.08
N ARG A 54 -7.26 1.14 -18.17
CA ARG A 54 -7.97 0.53 -19.30
C ARG A 54 -9.40 1.02 -19.41
N PHE A 55 -10.12 1.11 -18.29
CA PHE A 55 -11.49 1.64 -18.23
C PHE A 55 -11.53 3.10 -18.70
N PHE A 56 -10.64 3.95 -18.18
CA PHE A 56 -10.55 5.34 -18.62
C PHE A 56 -10.31 5.44 -20.13
N LYS A 57 -9.35 4.67 -20.67
CA LYS A 57 -9.08 4.62 -22.10
C LYS A 57 -10.32 4.23 -22.91
N LYS A 58 -10.94 3.10 -22.60
CA LYS A 58 -11.99 2.51 -23.43
C LYS A 58 -13.32 3.24 -23.28
N ASP A 59 -13.75 3.46 -22.05
CA ASP A 59 -15.13 3.83 -21.73
C ASP A 59 -15.29 5.34 -21.55
N VAL A 60 -14.18 6.07 -21.29
CA VAL A 60 -14.23 7.51 -21.02
C VAL A 60 -13.54 8.33 -22.09
N ASN A 61 -12.38 7.90 -22.58
CA ASN A 61 -11.55 8.67 -23.52
C ASN A 61 -11.57 8.10 -24.95
N GLN A 62 -12.67 7.44 -25.34
CA GLN A 62 -12.96 7.00 -26.72
C GLN A 62 -11.86 6.12 -27.35
N GLY A 63 -11.15 5.35 -26.53
CA GLY A 63 -10.08 4.44 -26.96
C GLY A 63 -8.70 5.10 -27.07
N GLU A 64 -8.58 6.39 -26.77
CA GLU A 64 -7.33 7.13 -26.78
C GLU A 64 -6.76 7.26 -25.36
N LEU A 65 -5.44 7.26 -25.26
CA LEU A 65 -4.74 7.45 -24.00
C LEU A 65 -3.36 8.04 -24.27
N GLY A 66 -3.16 9.28 -23.85
CA GLY A 66 -1.84 9.89 -23.75
C GLY A 66 -1.06 9.37 -22.52
N PHE A 67 0.26 9.45 -22.58
CA PHE A 67 1.12 9.02 -21.46
C PHE A 67 0.82 9.81 -20.17
N SER A 68 0.69 11.14 -20.26
CA SER A 68 0.36 11.99 -19.12
C SER A 68 -1.01 11.69 -18.51
N GLN A 69 -1.99 11.31 -19.34
CA GLN A 69 -3.31 10.88 -18.87
C GLN A 69 -3.23 9.55 -18.13
N GLY A 70 -2.49 8.57 -18.67
CA GLY A 70 -2.22 7.30 -17.97
C GLY A 70 -1.55 7.53 -16.61
N MET A 71 -0.54 8.41 -16.57
CA MET A 71 0.18 8.76 -15.35
C MET A 71 -0.74 9.38 -14.31
N LEU A 72 -1.57 10.35 -14.70
CA LEU A 72 -2.51 11.02 -13.80
C LEU A 72 -3.56 10.04 -13.26
N ILE A 73 -4.14 9.21 -14.13
CA ILE A 73 -5.16 8.22 -13.73
C ILE A 73 -4.56 7.20 -12.76
N GLY A 74 -3.37 6.67 -13.07
CA GLY A 74 -2.68 5.75 -12.17
C GLY A 74 -2.32 6.40 -10.83
N PHE A 75 -1.78 7.62 -10.85
CA PHE A 75 -1.50 8.43 -9.65
C PHE A 75 -2.70 8.53 -8.72
N LEU A 76 -3.87 8.89 -9.26
CA LEU A 76 -5.10 9.02 -8.49
C LEU A 76 -5.54 7.67 -7.89
N ILE A 77 -5.43 6.57 -8.65
CA ILE A 77 -5.83 5.24 -8.18
C ILE A 77 -4.94 4.79 -7.03
N TYR A 78 -3.62 4.68 -7.23
CA TYR A 78 -2.76 4.11 -6.19
C TYR A 78 -2.67 5.02 -4.95
N THR A 79 -2.73 6.34 -5.13
CA THR A 79 -2.70 7.28 -4.00
C THR A 79 -3.96 7.10 -3.16
N MET A 80 -5.12 6.96 -3.79
CA MET A 80 -6.37 6.76 -3.06
C MET A 80 -6.44 5.37 -2.40
N ILE A 81 -5.88 4.33 -3.02
CA ILE A 81 -5.70 3.01 -2.37
C ILE A 81 -4.84 3.16 -1.12
N GLY A 82 -3.67 3.81 -1.26
CA GLY A 82 -2.75 4.03 -0.15
C GLY A 82 -3.40 4.83 0.98
N VAL A 83 -4.07 5.94 0.67
CA VAL A 83 -4.74 6.79 1.66
C VAL A 83 -5.83 6.03 2.40
N ILE A 84 -6.71 5.32 1.68
CA ILE A 84 -7.81 4.58 2.31
C ILE A 84 -7.27 3.42 3.16
N SER A 85 -6.25 2.70 2.67
CA SER A 85 -5.59 1.63 3.42
C SER A 85 -4.93 2.17 4.69
N GLY A 86 -4.08 3.19 4.56
CA GLY A 86 -3.35 3.79 5.68
C GLY A 86 -4.29 4.38 6.72
N LEU A 87 -5.29 5.17 6.31
CA LEU A 87 -6.28 5.72 7.24
C LEU A 87 -7.13 4.62 7.89
N GLY A 88 -7.51 3.59 7.15
CA GLY A 88 -8.27 2.46 7.68
C GLY A 88 -7.48 1.69 8.74
N ILE A 89 -6.22 1.35 8.45
CA ILE A 89 -5.32 0.69 9.40
C ILE A 89 -5.08 1.57 10.62
N TRP A 90 -4.77 2.86 10.42
CA TRP A 90 -4.58 3.81 11.52
C TRP A 90 -5.80 3.88 12.43
N PHE A 91 -6.99 3.98 11.85
CA PHE A 91 -8.25 4.00 12.60
C PHE A 91 -8.48 2.71 13.39
N ILE A 92 -8.24 1.54 12.77
CA ILE A 92 -8.37 0.24 13.44
C ILE A 92 -7.43 0.12 14.64
N LEU A 93 -6.17 0.55 14.48
CA LEU A 93 -5.18 0.51 15.55
C LEU A 93 -5.50 1.51 16.67
N LEU A 94 -6.03 2.67 16.33
CA LEU A 94 -6.44 3.69 17.30
C LEU A 94 -7.61 3.22 18.18
N ILE A 95 -8.55 2.45 17.62
CA ILE A 95 -9.68 1.88 18.39
C ILE A 95 -9.34 0.55 19.06
N SER A 96 -8.22 -0.09 18.70
CA SER A 96 -7.80 -1.41 19.20
C SER A 96 -6.36 -1.38 19.77
N PRO A 97 -6.15 -0.78 20.96
CA PRO A 97 -4.82 -0.71 21.57
C PRO A 97 -4.19 -2.09 21.82
N GLU A 98 -5.01 -3.10 22.08
CA GLU A 98 -4.57 -4.49 22.27
C GLU A 98 -3.91 -5.04 21.00
N LEU A 99 -4.52 -4.82 19.84
CA LEU A 99 -3.97 -5.22 18.54
C LEU A 99 -2.63 -4.52 18.26
N PHE A 100 -2.54 -3.24 18.62
CA PHE A 100 -1.29 -2.50 18.45
C PHE A 100 -0.17 -3.04 19.35
N ALA A 101 -0.48 -3.37 20.60
CA ALA A 101 0.47 -3.99 21.52
C ALA A 101 0.93 -5.38 21.02
N GLU A 102 0.00 -6.18 20.51
CA GLU A 102 0.29 -7.48 19.89
C GLU A 102 1.23 -7.33 18.68
N LEU A 103 0.94 -6.40 17.77
CA LEU A 103 1.79 -6.09 16.62
C LEU A 103 3.20 -5.67 17.01
N LYS A 104 3.33 -4.83 18.05
CA LYS A 104 4.63 -4.46 18.61
C LYS A 104 5.38 -5.68 19.15
N SER A 105 4.70 -6.53 19.90
CA SER A 105 5.29 -7.76 20.46
C SER A 105 5.79 -8.69 19.35
N LEU A 106 4.99 -8.92 18.31
CA LEU A 106 5.38 -9.73 17.15
C LEU A 106 6.62 -9.17 16.45
N LYS A 107 6.71 -7.83 16.29
CA LYS A 107 7.89 -7.20 15.68
C LYS A 107 9.14 -7.35 16.54
N ILE A 108 9.01 -7.26 17.87
CA ILE A 108 10.12 -7.50 18.80
C ILE A 108 10.56 -8.96 18.72
N GLU A 109 9.62 -9.91 18.72
CA GLU A 109 9.91 -11.34 18.61
C GLU A 109 10.67 -11.66 17.31
N VAL A 110 10.23 -11.10 16.18
CA VAL A 110 10.94 -11.24 14.91
C VAL A 110 12.33 -10.58 14.95
N LEU A 111 12.48 -9.44 15.62
CA LEU A 111 13.78 -8.80 15.76
C LEU A 111 14.74 -9.67 16.60
N ASP A 112 14.25 -10.19 17.73
CA ASP A 112 15.00 -11.05 18.64
C ASP A 112 15.38 -12.38 17.97
N SER A 113 14.48 -12.99 17.20
CA SER A 113 14.76 -14.23 16.46
C SER A 113 15.85 -14.06 15.41
N ASN A 114 16.09 -12.83 14.96
CA ASN A 114 17.11 -12.50 13.95
C ASN A 114 18.34 -11.79 14.56
N LYS A 115 18.45 -11.69 15.89
CA LYS A 115 19.50 -10.93 16.58
C LYS A 115 20.92 -11.30 16.13
N GLU A 116 21.26 -12.59 16.16
CA GLU A 116 22.60 -13.07 15.78
C GLU A 116 22.96 -12.73 14.33
N MET A 117 21.97 -12.85 13.43
CA MET A 117 22.14 -12.49 12.02
C MET A 117 22.37 -10.99 11.84
N ILE A 118 21.61 -10.15 12.56
CA ILE A 118 21.71 -8.69 12.48
C ILE A 118 23.05 -8.21 13.03
N ILE A 119 23.49 -8.72 14.18
CA ILE A 119 24.75 -8.32 14.82
C ILE A 119 25.94 -8.72 13.94
N SER A 120 25.90 -9.91 13.33
CA SER A 120 26.99 -10.39 12.48
C SER A 120 27.09 -9.67 11.13
N GLN A 121 25.96 -9.23 10.55
CA GLN A 121 25.93 -8.58 9.23
C GLN A 121 26.03 -7.06 9.29
N LEU A 122 25.48 -6.44 10.33
CA LEU A 122 25.42 -4.98 10.47
C LEU A 122 26.28 -4.52 11.64
N ASN A 123 25.79 -4.71 12.88
CA ASN A 123 26.45 -4.52 14.17
C ASN A 123 25.39 -4.50 15.30
N GLU A 124 25.85 -4.46 16.55
CA GLU A 124 25.00 -4.33 17.73
C GLU A 124 24.24 -3.00 17.79
N GLU A 125 24.86 -1.90 17.35
CA GLU A 125 24.22 -0.58 17.31
C GLU A 125 22.98 -0.55 16.41
N SER A 126 22.99 -1.27 15.28
CA SER A 126 21.86 -1.38 14.36
C SER A 126 20.71 -2.16 14.98
N PHE A 127 21.02 -3.22 15.73
CA PHE A 127 20.03 -3.97 16.49
C PHE A 127 19.37 -3.08 17.56
N ASP A 128 20.17 -2.41 18.39
CA ASP A 128 19.69 -1.55 19.47
C ASP A 128 18.87 -0.37 18.95
N THR A 129 19.28 0.22 17.82
CA THR A 129 18.55 1.30 17.17
C THR A 129 17.18 0.82 16.70
N THR A 130 17.12 -0.33 16.03
CA THR A 130 15.85 -0.92 15.56
C THR A 130 14.95 -1.28 16.74
N TYR A 131 15.51 -1.86 17.80
CA TYR A 131 14.77 -2.18 19.02
C TYR A 131 14.14 -0.94 19.65
N LYS A 132 14.91 0.15 19.80
CA LYS A 132 14.40 1.44 20.31
C LYS A 132 13.33 2.05 19.41
N GLN A 133 13.46 1.93 18.09
CA GLN A 133 12.44 2.38 17.14
C GLN A 133 11.13 1.60 17.29
N ILE A 134 11.19 0.27 17.50
CA ILE A 134 9.99 -0.54 17.71
C ILE A 134 9.29 -0.16 19.02
N LEU A 135 10.06 0.08 20.09
CA LEU A 135 9.50 0.54 21.37
C LEU A 135 8.79 1.90 21.23
N GLY A 136 9.44 2.85 20.54
CA GLY A 136 8.92 4.20 20.29
C GLY A 136 7.86 4.29 19.18
N MET A 137 7.55 3.17 18.51
CA MET A 137 6.61 3.15 17.39
C MET A 137 5.21 3.59 17.83
N THR A 138 4.50 4.29 16.95
CA THR A 138 3.11 4.71 17.08
C THR A 138 2.24 3.99 16.06
N GLU A 139 0.92 4.05 16.24
CA GLU A 139 -0.06 3.51 15.29
C GLU A 139 0.09 4.18 13.91
N TRP A 140 0.47 5.45 13.91
CA TRP A 140 0.72 6.22 12.69
C TRP A 140 1.92 5.66 11.90
N ASP A 141 2.97 5.20 12.57
CA ASP A 141 4.15 4.65 11.89
C ASP A 141 3.81 3.39 11.08
N ILE A 142 2.93 2.53 11.61
CA ILE A 142 2.46 1.33 10.90
C ILE A 142 1.63 1.73 9.67
N ALA A 143 0.70 2.66 9.85
CA ALA A 143 -0.16 3.14 8.77
C ALA A 143 0.63 3.88 7.67
N LEU A 144 1.62 4.69 8.07
CA LEU A 144 2.48 5.42 7.15
C LEU A 144 3.39 4.46 6.37
N ASN A 145 3.93 3.45 7.02
CA ASN A 145 4.69 2.40 6.35
C ASN A 145 3.83 1.69 5.30
N ASP A 146 2.60 1.28 5.65
CA ASP A 146 1.66 0.67 4.71
C ASP A 146 1.37 1.58 3.50
N PHE A 147 1.14 2.87 3.75
CA PHE A 147 0.94 3.87 2.70
C PHE A 147 2.14 3.94 1.75
N ILE A 148 3.36 4.14 2.27
CA ILE A 148 4.58 4.30 1.46
C ILE A 148 4.81 3.07 0.58
N TRP A 149 4.68 1.87 1.14
CA TRP A 149 4.87 0.62 0.41
C TRP A 149 3.80 0.33 -0.64
N LYS A 150 2.68 1.07 -0.63
CA LYS A 150 1.68 1.06 -1.71
C LYS A 150 1.98 2.14 -2.76
N ILE A 151 2.49 3.31 -2.36
CA ILE A 151 2.84 4.39 -3.30
C ILE A 151 3.97 3.98 -4.24
N LEU A 152 5.05 3.37 -3.72
CA LEU A 152 6.23 3.00 -4.51
C LEU A 152 5.93 2.05 -5.69
N PRO A 153 5.31 0.86 -5.48
CA PRO A 153 4.92 0.00 -6.58
C PRO A 153 3.85 0.66 -7.45
N GLY A 154 2.94 1.44 -6.86
CA GLY A 154 1.92 2.18 -7.61
C GLY A 154 2.51 3.10 -8.66
N LEU A 155 3.52 3.88 -8.30
CA LEU A 155 4.25 4.73 -9.22
C LEU A 155 4.94 3.90 -10.33
N PHE A 156 5.64 2.84 -9.94
CA PHE A 156 6.36 1.98 -10.87
C PHE A 156 5.43 1.35 -11.93
N PHE A 157 4.34 0.70 -11.50
CA PHE A 157 3.38 0.06 -12.40
C PHE A 157 2.58 1.07 -13.22
N THR A 158 2.32 2.26 -12.68
CA THR A 158 1.66 3.33 -13.43
C THR A 158 2.48 3.74 -14.64
N ILE A 159 3.80 3.88 -14.52
CA ILE A 159 4.68 4.19 -15.66
C ILE A 159 4.56 3.11 -16.73
N ILE A 160 4.65 1.84 -16.33
CA ILE A 160 4.56 0.69 -17.24
C ILE A 160 3.22 0.69 -18.00
N PHE A 161 2.10 0.77 -17.29
CA PHE A 161 0.78 0.73 -17.93
C PHE A 161 0.50 1.96 -18.78
N SER A 162 1.01 3.13 -18.40
CA SER A 162 0.88 4.36 -19.19
C SER A 162 1.62 4.26 -20.53
N ILE A 163 2.68 3.48 -20.61
CA ILE A 163 3.39 3.19 -21.86
C ILE A 163 2.64 2.12 -22.66
N ILE A 164 2.33 0.96 -22.04
CA ILE A 164 1.72 -0.19 -22.72
C ILE A 164 0.33 0.15 -23.28
N LEU A 165 -0.48 0.89 -22.52
CA LEU A 165 -1.84 1.22 -22.91
C LEU A 165 -1.93 2.48 -23.77
N ARG A 166 -0.80 3.17 -24.01
CA ARG A 166 -0.78 4.39 -24.83
C ARG A 166 -1.37 4.11 -26.21
N LYS A 167 -2.30 4.95 -26.63
CA LYS A 167 -2.84 4.95 -28.00
C LYS A 167 -3.26 6.36 -28.33
N THR A 168 -2.56 6.99 -29.25
CA THR A 168 -2.87 8.33 -29.76
C THR A 168 -3.20 8.16 -31.23
N LYS A 169 -4.35 8.68 -31.70
CA LYS A 169 -4.53 8.84 -33.14
C LYS A 169 -3.52 9.89 -33.60
N PHE A 170 -2.79 9.57 -34.67
CA PHE A 170 -1.94 10.54 -35.36
C PHE A 170 -2.80 11.71 -35.84
#